data_AF-A0A2A2V063-F1
#
_entry.id   AF-A0A2A2V063-F1
#
_cell.length_a   1.000
_cell.length_b   1.000
_cell.length_c   1.000
_cell.angle_alpha   90.00
_cell.angle_beta   90.00
_cell.angle_gamma   90.00
#
_symmetry.space_group_name_H-M   'P 1'
#
loop_
_entity.id
_entity.type
_entity.pdbx_description
1 polymer ?
#
loop_
_entity_poly.entity_id
_entity_poly.type
_entity_poly.pdbx_seq_one_letter_code
_entity_poly.pdbx_strand_id
1 'polypeptide(L)'
;MKKYLFPLALVVATGQSHAFSQETHKRIVIDAVNYMAQNPATTQYAKLQAYAQANGMSVSELANLLGQAAYDVDDFEDTFFCGAITGDCVQAPLWGAAESIVKYTSYWHFQNHTQGADTHGNDFGGYNYQKLTVSGSVDSMAATWLKGDYLDDGHGGETGWFSADDTEYDSYGITEEHYRIDSHSTYSMYDDFEEMPFQPIDNLGQYWYQSYVQSGNPQVLGFVFHTTDLLQPHHTWTTSDLNHASWESWVKDYYDQESLNDFTLVKQAMNSFSAVDTNSADIRPLLTQGGAFSYSQGGIVLNSEDHYDRVNTGKQVIPHAIAMVVHLLNHAMDVR
;
A
#
# COMPACT_ATOMS: atom_id res chain seq x y z
N MET A 1 -28.37 1.75 52.11
CA MET A 1 -27.69 2.71 51.21
C MET A 1 -26.32 2.15 50.85
N LYS A 2 -25.91 2.33 49.58
CA LYS A 2 -24.62 1.99 48.95
C LYS A 2 -24.58 0.60 48.32
N LYS A 3 -24.13 0.40 47.09
CA LYS A 3 -23.95 1.26 45.89
C LYS A 3 -23.76 0.21 44.78
N TYR A 4 -24.67 0.12 43.81
CA TYR A 4 -24.48 -0.74 42.64
C TYR A 4 -23.49 -0.04 41.71
N LEU A 5 -22.31 -0.62 41.54
CA LEU A 5 -21.36 -0.21 40.50
C LEU A 5 -21.84 -0.83 39.19
N PHE A 6 -22.42 0.00 38.33
CA PHE A 6 -22.59 -0.35 36.92
C PHE A 6 -21.23 -0.25 36.23
N PRO A 7 -20.76 -1.29 35.53
CA PRO A 7 -19.61 -1.15 34.64
C PRO A 7 -20.05 -0.28 33.45
N LEU A 8 -19.41 0.86 33.31
CA LEU A 8 -19.54 1.72 32.14
C LEU A 8 -18.82 0.99 31.00
N ALA A 9 -19.59 0.41 30.06
CA ALA A 9 -19.03 -0.10 28.82
C ALA A 9 -18.55 1.11 28.00
N LEU A 10 -17.24 1.34 27.98
CA LEU A 10 -16.61 2.27 27.07
C LEU A 10 -16.65 1.61 25.68
N VAL A 11 -17.62 1.99 24.86
CA VAL A 11 -17.57 1.69 23.43
C VAL A 11 -16.51 2.63 22.85
N VAL A 12 -15.27 2.16 22.84
CA VAL A 12 -14.22 2.75 22.02
C VAL A 12 -14.54 2.33 20.59
N ALA A 13 -14.97 3.28 19.76
CA ALA A 13 -14.98 3.05 18.33
C ALA A 13 -13.52 2.97 17.89
N THR A 14 -12.99 1.76 17.77
CA THR A 14 -11.70 1.50 17.13
C THR A 14 -11.89 1.78 15.64
N GLY A 15 -11.49 2.97 15.18
CA GLY A 15 -11.31 3.21 13.76
C GLY A 15 -10.14 2.35 13.32
N GLN A 16 -10.39 1.34 12.48
CA GLN A 16 -9.32 0.59 11.85
C GLN A 16 -8.68 1.50 10.81
N SER A 17 -7.40 1.82 10.98
CA SER A 17 -6.59 2.50 9.97
C SER A 17 -5.83 1.46 9.16
N HIS A 18 -6.04 1.55 7.87
CA HIS A 18 -5.35 0.86 6.78
C HIS A 18 -4.87 2.00 5.89
N ALA A 19 -3.62 1.97 5.41
CA ALA A 19 -3.02 2.67 4.26
C ALA A 19 -3.85 3.81 3.60
N PHE A 20 -3.89 4.11 2.29
CA PHE A 20 -5.18 4.74 1.90
C PHE A 20 -6.27 3.78 2.38
N SER A 21 -7.25 4.24 3.20
CA SER A 21 -8.21 3.27 3.76
C SER A 21 -8.73 2.37 2.66
N GLN A 22 -8.91 1.06 2.91
CA GLN A 22 -9.28 0.10 1.87
C GLN A 22 -10.36 0.63 0.90
N GLU A 23 -11.36 1.32 1.46
CA GLU A 23 -12.42 1.99 0.69
C GLU A 23 -11.91 3.09 -0.25
N THR A 24 -10.94 3.89 0.17
CA THR A 24 -10.28 4.92 -0.65
C THR A 24 -9.58 4.31 -1.87
N HIS A 25 -8.83 3.20 -1.73
CA HIS A 25 -8.25 2.49 -2.89
C HIS A 25 -9.33 2.10 -3.91
N LYS A 26 -10.38 1.44 -3.42
CA LYS A 26 -11.51 1.02 -4.26
C LYS A 26 -12.14 2.19 -5.01
N ARG A 27 -12.39 3.29 -4.31
CA ARG A 27 -12.98 4.50 -4.88
C ARG A 27 -12.10 5.13 -5.94
N ILE A 28 -10.80 5.23 -5.71
CA ILE A 28 -9.83 5.74 -6.69
C ILE A 28 -9.89 4.93 -8.00
N VAL A 29 -9.96 3.60 -7.91
CA VAL A 29 -10.05 2.73 -9.10
C VAL A 29 -11.36 2.91 -9.85
N ILE A 30 -12.49 2.97 -9.13
CA ILE A 30 -13.80 3.20 -9.75
C ILE A 30 -13.82 4.58 -10.44
N ASP A 31 -13.28 5.61 -9.79
CA ASP A 31 -13.18 6.95 -10.35
C ASP A 31 -12.26 7.02 -11.58
N ALA A 32 -11.18 6.24 -11.60
CA ALA A 32 -10.32 6.13 -12.79
C ALA A 32 -11.07 5.54 -13.99
N VAL A 33 -11.84 4.46 -13.79
CA VAL A 33 -12.67 3.88 -14.86
C VAL A 33 -13.75 4.86 -15.32
N ASN A 34 -14.40 5.57 -14.39
CA ASN A 34 -15.38 6.60 -14.70
C ASN A 34 -14.75 7.78 -15.47
N TYR A 35 -13.53 8.17 -15.12
CA TYR A 35 -12.77 9.20 -15.84
C TYR A 35 -12.49 8.75 -17.28
N MET A 36 -12.05 7.51 -17.49
CA MET A 36 -11.85 6.94 -18.83
C MET A 36 -13.16 6.95 -19.63
N ALA A 37 -14.29 6.58 -19.01
CA ALA A 37 -15.61 6.59 -19.65
C ALA A 37 -16.04 7.98 -20.11
N GLN A 38 -15.70 9.03 -19.36
CA GLN A 38 -15.98 10.42 -19.72
C GLN A 38 -14.95 11.02 -20.69
N ASN A 39 -13.78 10.40 -20.82
CA ASN A 39 -12.69 10.85 -21.68
C ASN A 39 -12.24 9.74 -22.66
N PRO A 40 -13.14 9.13 -23.45
CA PRO A 40 -12.80 7.97 -24.28
C PRO A 40 -11.89 8.31 -25.46
N ALA A 41 -11.79 9.59 -25.84
CA ALA A 41 -10.94 10.05 -26.94
C ALA A 41 -9.45 10.18 -26.54
N THR A 42 -9.16 10.22 -25.25
CA THR A 42 -7.80 10.43 -24.71
C THR A 42 -7.37 9.30 -23.78
N THR A 43 -8.14 8.22 -23.72
CA THR A 43 -7.89 7.03 -22.90
C THR A 43 -8.22 5.77 -23.69
N GLN A 44 -7.77 4.61 -23.22
CA GLN A 44 -8.06 3.31 -23.83
C GLN A 44 -9.43 2.75 -23.43
N TYR A 45 -10.43 3.61 -23.20
CA TYR A 45 -11.75 3.20 -22.72
C TYR A 45 -12.44 2.16 -23.62
N ALA A 46 -12.30 2.29 -24.96
CA ALA A 46 -12.87 1.32 -25.89
C ALA A 46 -12.26 -0.09 -25.71
N LYS A 47 -10.96 -0.17 -25.44
CA LYS A 47 -10.28 -1.44 -25.15
C LYS A 47 -10.67 -1.98 -23.77
N LEU A 48 -10.79 -1.11 -22.77
CA LEU A 48 -11.31 -1.48 -21.45
C LEU A 48 -12.72 -2.07 -21.54
N GLN A 49 -13.58 -1.48 -22.38
CA GLN A 49 -14.92 -2.01 -22.64
C GLN A 49 -14.88 -3.39 -23.31
N ALA A 50 -14.03 -3.58 -24.31
CA ALA A 50 -13.84 -4.89 -24.95
C ALA A 50 -13.30 -5.92 -23.95
N TYR A 51 -12.37 -5.51 -23.08
CA TYR A 51 -11.81 -6.36 -22.03
C TYR A 51 -12.87 -6.77 -21.00
N ALA A 52 -13.73 -5.86 -20.55
CA ALA A 52 -14.87 -6.18 -19.69
C ALA A 52 -15.79 -7.23 -20.35
N GLN A 53 -16.16 -6.99 -21.62
CA GLN A 53 -17.02 -7.90 -22.38
C GLN A 53 -16.41 -9.30 -22.55
N ALA A 54 -15.10 -9.38 -22.81
CA ALA A 54 -14.37 -10.65 -22.93
C ALA A 54 -14.38 -11.47 -21.63
N ASN A 55 -14.53 -10.81 -20.48
CA ASN A 55 -14.68 -11.47 -19.18
C ASN A 55 -16.14 -11.61 -18.73
N GLY A 56 -17.11 -11.37 -19.63
CA GLY A 56 -18.53 -11.49 -19.32
C GLY A 56 -19.05 -10.43 -18.35
N MET A 57 -18.38 -9.28 -18.26
CA MET A 57 -18.72 -8.18 -17.36
C MET A 57 -19.13 -6.92 -18.14
N SER A 58 -19.98 -6.10 -17.55
CA SER A 58 -20.07 -4.68 -17.88
C SER A 58 -18.83 -3.93 -17.38
N VAL A 59 -18.61 -2.71 -17.89
CA VAL A 59 -17.48 -1.87 -17.43
C VAL A 59 -17.63 -1.51 -15.94
N SER A 60 -18.84 -1.32 -15.45
CA SER A 60 -19.10 -1.04 -14.03
C SER A 60 -18.79 -2.25 -13.13
N GLU A 61 -19.14 -3.47 -13.57
CA GLU A 61 -18.77 -4.69 -12.85
C GLU A 61 -17.25 -4.90 -12.84
N LEU A 62 -16.58 -4.65 -13.98
CA LEU A 62 -15.13 -4.67 -14.04
C LEU A 62 -14.52 -3.64 -13.07
N ALA A 63 -15.00 -2.40 -13.07
CA ALA A 63 -14.50 -1.35 -12.17
C ALA A 63 -14.65 -1.74 -10.69
N ASN A 64 -15.79 -2.33 -10.32
CA ASN A 64 -16.00 -2.82 -8.96
C ASN A 64 -15.07 -3.98 -8.61
N LEU A 65 -14.83 -4.92 -9.53
CA LEU A 65 -13.91 -6.03 -9.29
C LEU A 65 -12.46 -5.54 -9.16
N LEU A 66 -12.02 -4.63 -10.02
CA LEU A 66 -10.70 -4.02 -9.93
C LEU A 66 -10.51 -3.25 -8.61
N GLY A 67 -11.49 -2.43 -8.25
CA GLY A 67 -11.45 -1.66 -7.00
C GLY A 67 -11.55 -2.54 -5.76
N GLN A 68 -12.34 -3.62 -5.79
CA GLN A 68 -12.40 -4.57 -4.68
C GLN A 68 -11.08 -5.32 -4.53
N ALA A 69 -10.44 -5.73 -5.62
CA ALA A 69 -9.14 -6.36 -5.54
C ALA A 69 -8.08 -5.39 -4.95
N ALA A 70 -8.11 -4.11 -5.30
CA ALA A 70 -7.23 -3.11 -4.68
C ALA A 70 -7.51 -2.91 -3.17
N TYR A 71 -8.78 -3.01 -2.75
CA TYR A 71 -9.21 -3.01 -1.35
C TYR A 71 -8.66 -4.22 -0.59
N ASP A 72 -8.71 -5.40 -1.21
CA ASP A 72 -8.43 -6.68 -0.55
C ASP A 72 -6.93 -6.90 -0.23
N VAL A 73 -6.02 -6.13 -0.85
CA VAL A 73 -4.56 -6.25 -0.63
C VAL A 73 -4.18 -6.02 0.82
N ASP A 74 -4.77 -5.03 1.49
CA ASP A 74 -4.57 -4.77 2.93
C ASP A 74 -4.94 -5.98 3.80
N ASP A 75 -5.74 -6.91 3.27
CA ASP A 75 -6.21 -8.09 3.97
C ASP A 75 -5.43 -9.36 3.66
N PHE A 76 -4.41 -9.31 2.81
CA PHE A 76 -3.59 -10.48 2.51
C PHE A 76 -2.95 -11.06 3.78
N GLU A 77 -3.04 -12.38 3.90
CA GLU A 77 -2.45 -13.15 4.99
C GLU A 77 -1.20 -13.86 4.45
N ASP A 78 -0.22 -13.08 3.98
CA ASP A 78 0.97 -13.56 3.27
C ASP A 78 2.29 -13.22 3.97
N THR A 79 2.24 -12.43 5.04
CA THR A 79 3.44 -11.99 5.78
C THR A 79 3.30 -12.34 7.25
N PHE A 80 4.21 -13.18 7.73
CA PHE A 80 4.26 -13.68 9.09
C PHE A 80 5.64 -13.39 9.69
N PHE A 81 5.66 -12.83 10.91
CA PHE A 81 6.90 -12.71 11.69
C PHE A 81 6.84 -13.67 12.87
N CYS A 82 8.00 -14.20 13.21
CA CYS A 82 8.20 -15.12 14.30
C CYS A 82 8.79 -14.40 15.50
N GLY A 83 8.19 -14.65 16.68
CA GLY A 83 8.62 -14.02 17.92
C GLY A 83 10.03 -14.44 18.32
N ALA A 84 10.92 -13.49 18.61
CA ALA A 84 12.32 -13.73 18.95
C ALA A 84 12.51 -14.72 20.11
N ILE A 85 11.55 -14.79 21.04
CA ILE A 85 11.61 -15.63 22.24
C ILE A 85 10.91 -16.97 22.04
N THR A 86 9.76 -16.97 21.36
CA THR A 86 8.86 -18.15 21.28
C THR A 86 9.08 -18.96 20.01
N GLY A 87 9.58 -18.34 18.94
CA GLY A 87 9.57 -18.90 17.58
C GLY A 87 8.17 -18.97 16.95
N ASP A 88 7.14 -18.47 17.64
CA ASP A 88 5.73 -18.50 17.20
C ASP A 88 5.49 -17.42 16.14
N CYS A 89 4.99 -17.84 14.98
CA CYS A 89 4.83 -17.00 13.81
C CYS A 89 3.38 -16.53 13.65
N VAL A 90 3.20 -15.21 13.63
CA VAL A 90 1.89 -14.57 13.59
C VAL A 90 1.83 -13.55 12.45
N GLN A 91 0.61 -13.29 11.96
CA GLN A 91 0.37 -12.29 10.91
C GLN A 91 0.24 -10.85 11.41
N ALA A 92 0.10 -10.68 12.73
CA ALA A 92 -0.11 -9.41 13.38
C ALA A 92 0.35 -9.45 14.85
N PRO A 93 0.85 -8.34 15.41
CA PRO A 93 1.19 -8.31 16.81
C PRO A 93 -0.07 -8.31 17.68
N LEU A 94 -0.01 -8.93 18.87
CA LEU A 94 -1.16 -9.03 19.78
C LEU A 94 -1.75 -7.67 20.23
N TRP A 95 -1.01 -6.56 20.11
CA TRP A 95 -1.49 -5.19 20.39
C TRP A 95 -2.03 -4.46 19.15
N GLY A 96 -1.89 -5.01 17.94
CA GLY A 96 -2.26 -4.39 16.67
C GLY A 96 -3.77 -4.10 16.49
N ALA A 97 -4.62 -4.58 17.41
CA ALA A 97 -6.05 -4.24 17.41
C ALA A 97 -6.35 -2.78 17.83
N ALA A 98 -5.34 -2.04 18.30
CA ALA A 98 -5.51 -0.67 18.82
C ALA A 98 -4.75 0.41 18.03
N GLU A 99 -3.88 0.07 17.08
CA GLU A 99 -2.98 1.03 16.39
C GLU A 99 -2.83 0.74 14.88
N SER A 100 -2.21 1.67 14.15
CA SER A 100 -2.20 1.77 12.68
C SER A 100 -1.52 0.66 11.89
N ILE A 101 -0.89 -0.29 12.58
CA ILE A 101 -0.26 -1.48 12.02
C ILE A 101 -1.08 -2.67 12.48
N VAL A 102 -2.13 -3.01 11.72
CA VAL A 102 -3.04 -4.12 12.07
C VAL A 102 -2.49 -5.46 11.58
N LYS A 103 -1.64 -5.48 10.53
CA LYS A 103 -1.04 -6.68 9.92
C LYS A 103 0.39 -6.40 9.47
N TYR A 104 1.28 -7.40 9.50
CA TYR A 104 2.67 -7.25 9.06
C TYR A 104 2.82 -7.01 7.56
N THR A 105 1.81 -7.38 6.76
CA THR A 105 1.80 -7.07 5.31
C THR A 105 1.90 -5.56 5.05
N SER A 106 1.47 -4.71 6.00
CA SER A 106 1.57 -3.24 5.89
C SER A 106 3.01 -2.72 5.72
N TYR A 107 4.04 -3.47 6.14
CA TYR A 107 5.44 -3.04 5.95
C TYR A 107 5.89 -3.06 4.48
N TRP A 108 5.15 -3.72 3.58
CA TRP A 108 5.40 -3.72 2.13
C TRP A 108 4.80 -2.51 1.40
N HIS A 109 4.08 -1.63 2.10
CA HIS A 109 3.31 -0.55 1.46
C HIS A 109 4.11 0.73 1.21
N PHE A 110 5.40 0.73 1.56
CA PHE A 110 6.24 1.92 1.59
C PHE A 110 7.15 2.02 0.37
N GLN A 111 7.52 3.25 0.03
CA GLN A 111 8.65 3.56 -0.85
C GLN A 111 9.40 4.75 -0.25
N ASN A 112 10.62 4.55 0.22
CA ASN A 112 11.34 5.48 1.08
C ASN A 112 12.06 6.57 0.29
N HIS A 113 11.32 7.63 -0.03
CA HIS A 113 11.86 8.83 -0.70
C HIS A 113 12.82 9.64 0.17
N THR A 114 12.91 9.35 1.47
CA THR A 114 13.79 10.07 2.40
C THR A 114 15.24 9.58 2.38
N GLN A 115 15.48 8.37 1.87
CA GLN A 115 16.81 7.74 1.82
C GLN A 115 17.24 7.42 0.38
N GLY A 116 16.31 7.10 -0.52
CA GLY A 116 16.64 6.60 -1.85
C GLY A 116 17.02 5.13 -1.81
N ALA A 117 18.07 4.78 -2.56
CA ALA A 117 18.45 3.40 -2.81
C ALA A 117 18.74 2.59 -1.53
N ASP A 118 18.44 1.30 -1.57
CA ASP A 118 18.53 0.40 -0.41
C ASP A 118 19.59 -0.70 -0.56
N THR A 119 19.66 -1.57 0.45
CA THR A 119 20.62 -2.67 0.46
C THR A 119 20.30 -3.78 -0.53
N HIS A 120 19.10 -3.84 -1.10
CA HIS A 120 18.74 -4.81 -2.12
C HIS A 120 19.17 -4.37 -3.53
N GLY A 121 19.57 -3.11 -3.67
CA GLY A 121 19.90 -2.50 -4.96
C GLY A 121 18.70 -1.88 -5.68
N ASN A 122 17.58 -1.67 -4.98
CA ASN A 122 16.46 -0.89 -5.52
C ASN A 122 16.83 0.60 -5.58
N ASP A 123 16.18 1.37 -6.48
CA ASP A 123 16.33 2.83 -6.53
C ASP A 123 15.76 3.53 -5.27
N PHE A 124 14.77 2.90 -4.64
CA PHE A 124 14.18 3.30 -3.36
C PHE A 124 13.96 2.06 -2.49
N GLY A 125 14.22 2.15 -1.17
CA GLY A 125 13.86 1.08 -0.23
C GLY A 125 12.39 1.10 0.20
N GLY A 126 11.92 0.04 0.85
CA GLY A 126 10.64 0.04 1.57
C GLY A 126 10.75 0.55 3.00
N TYR A 127 9.94 0.00 3.91
CA TYR A 127 10.08 0.23 5.34
C TYR A 127 11.43 -0.31 5.83
N ASN A 128 12.09 0.44 6.71
CA ASN A 128 13.25 -0.03 7.46
C ASN A 128 13.39 0.84 8.71
N TYR A 129 13.18 0.25 9.89
CA TYR A 129 13.16 0.99 11.15
C TYR A 129 14.47 1.76 11.39
N GLN A 130 15.62 1.14 11.12
CA GLN A 130 16.95 1.76 11.27
C GLN A 130 17.17 2.97 10.35
N LYS A 131 16.40 3.09 9.26
CA LYS A 131 16.55 4.14 8.23
C LYS A 131 15.44 5.18 8.23
N LEU A 132 14.55 5.17 9.21
CA LEU A 132 13.51 6.19 9.32
C LEU A 132 14.13 7.56 9.59
N THR A 133 13.88 8.53 8.71
CA THR A 133 14.27 9.93 8.91
C THR A 133 13.19 10.74 9.63
N VAL A 134 11.98 10.21 9.60
CA VAL A 134 10.78 10.74 10.23
C VAL A 134 10.11 9.55 10.90
N SER A 135 9.96 9.59 12.22
CA SER A 135 9.43 8.48 13.02
C SER A 135 8.64 9.03 14.20
N GLY A 136 7.62 8.30 14.65
CA GLY A 136 6.87 8.61 15.85
C GLY A 136 6.87 7.51 16.92
N SER A 137 5.92 7.64 17.83
CA SER A 137 5.65 6.68 18.89
C SER A 137 5.20 5.31 18.38
N VAL A 138 4.40 5.23 17.32
CA VAL A 138 3.99 3.95 16.71
C VAL A 138 5.20 3.19 16.19
N ASP A 139 6.09 3.85 15.44
CA ASP A 139 7.33 3.23 14.94
C ASP A 139 8.23 2.75 16.09
N SER A 140 8.37 3.59 17.13
CA SER A 140 9.16 3.25 18.32
C SER A 140 8.57 2.08 19.09
N MET A 141 7.24 1.98 19.14
CA MET A 141 6.55 0.88 19.79
C MET A 141 6.67 -0.41 18.99
N ALA A 142 6.54 -0.34 17.66
CA ALA A 142 6.77 -1.47 16.76
C ALA A 142 8.17 -2.07 16.99
N ALA A 143 9.22 -1.25 16.93
CA ALA A 143 10.59 -1.72 17.18
C ALA A 143 10.83 -2.23 18.60
N THR A 144 10.14 -1.64 19.60
CA THR A 144 10.25 -2.12 20.99
C THR A 144 9.58 -3.48 21.17
N TRP A 145 8.45 -3.71 20.51
CA TRP A 145 7.68 -4.93 20.66
C TRP A 145 8.23 -6.07 19.81
N LEU A 146 8.60 -5.79 18.56
CA LEU A 146 9.11 -6.74 17.58
C LEU A 146 10.62 -6.94 17.70
N LYS A 147 11.15 -6.72 18.91
CA LYS A 147 12.59 -6.70 19.14
C LYS A 147 13.21 -8.07 18.85
N GLY A 148 14.07 -8.13 17.82
CA GLY A 148 14.67 -9.36 17.34
C GLY A 148 13.67 -10.35 16.72
N ASP A 149 12.42 -9.94 16.48
CA ASP A 149 11.48 -10.75 15.71
C ASP A 149 11.99 -10.82 14.26
N TYR A 150 11.78 -11.97 13.63
CA TYR A 150 12.33 -12.27 12.31
C TYR A 150 11.22 -12.62 11.32
N LEU A 151 11.48 -12.44 10.02
CA LEU A 151 10.54 -12.85 8.97
C LEU A 151 10.53 -14.39 8.93
N ASP A 152 9.35 -14.98 8.91
CA ASP A 152 9.21 -16.43 8.84
C ASP A 152 9.87 -17.01 7.57
N ASP A 153 10.76 -17.99 7.71
CA ASP A 153 11.48 -18.70 6.63
C ASP A 153 11.09 -20.18 6.49
N GLY A 154 9.97 -20.55 7.11
CA GLY A 154 9.41 -21.87 6.99
C GLY A 154 10.19 -22.95 7.73
N HIS A 155 9.66 -24.16 7.65
CA HIS A 155 10.04 -25.23 8.57
C HIS A 155 11.54 -25.59 8.53
N GLY A 156 12.19 -25.46 9.70
CA GLY A 156 13.60 -25.80 9.88
C GLY A 156 14.57 -24.69 9.48
N GLY A 157 14.06 -23.47 9.34
CA GLY A 157 14.80 -22.22 9.18
C GLY A 157 15.33 -21.65 10.49
N GLU A 158 15.17 -20.35 10.71
CA GLU A 158 15.58 -19.68 11.95
C GLU A 158 14.74 -20.08 13.16
N THR A 159 15.40 -20.09 14.31
CA THR A 159 14.77 -20.46 15.59
C THR A 159 14.89 -19.32 16.58
N GLY A 160 13.83 -19.06 17.33
CA GLY A 160 13.84 -18.14 18.45
C GLY A 160 14.81 -18.56 19.57
N TRP A 161 14.90 -17.73 20.60
CA TRP A 161 15.76 -17.97 21.74
C TRP A 161 15.47 -19.32 22.38
N PHE A 162 16.54 -19.96 22.87
CA PHE A 162 16.49 -21.32 23.41
C PHE A 162 16.17 -22.40 22.37
N SER A 163 16.36 -22.10 21.08
CA SER A 163 16.10 -23.00 19.96
C SER A 163 14.63 -23.42 19.86
N ALA A 164 13.73 -22.49 20.19
CA ALA A 164 12.30 -22.66 19.98
C ALA A 164 11.99 -22.36 18.50
N ASP A 165 11.38 -23.32 17.81
CA ASP A 165 11.03 -23.21 16.39
C ASP A 165 9.57 -23.63 16.21
N ASP A 166 8.77 -22.71 15.69
CA ASP A 166 7.37 -22.91 15.29
C ASP A 166 7.11 -22.22 13.93
N THR A 167 8.14 -22.16 13.08
CA THR A 167 8.06 -21.63 11.70
C THR A 167 7.20 -22.51 10.81
N GLU A 168 6.25 -21.91 10.10
CA GLU A 168 5.16 -22.65 9.42
C GLU A 168 4.85 -22.17 7.99
N TYR A 169 4.98 -20.88 7.65
CA TYR A 169 4.34 -20.30 6.46
C TYR A 169 5.29 -20.00 5.28
N ASP A 170 6.60 -19.85 5.54
CA ASP A 170 7.66 -19.47 4.60
C ASP A 170 7.45 -18.09 3.94
N SER A 171 7.24 -17.05 4.75
CA SER A 171 7.06 -15.67 4.27
C SER A 171 8.25 -15.15 3.45
N TYR A 172 9.48 -15.49 3.84
CA TYR A 172 10.68 -15.14 3.08
C TYR A 172 10.73 -15.87 1.74
N GLY A 173 10.56 -17.19 1.72
CA GLY A 173 10.63 -17.99 0.50
C GLY A 173 9.48 -17.74 -0.46
N ILE A 174 8.33 -17.22 0.00
CA ILE A 174 7.14 -17.01 -0.84
C ILE A 174 6.91 -15.53 -1.11
N THR A 175 6.71 -14.73 -0.07
CA THR A 175 6.23 -13.35 -0.21
C THR A 175 7.37 -12.42 -0.63
N GLU A 176 8.52 -12.50 0.05
CA GLU A 176 9.70 -11.71 -0.34
C GLU A 176 10.23 -12.12 -1.73
N GLU A 177 10.27 -13.42 -2.04
CA GLU A 177 10.73 -13.90 -3.36
C GLU A 177 9.92 -13.28 -4.50
N HIS A 178 8.60 -13.19 -4.37
CA HIS A 178 7.75 -12.55 -5.38
C HIS A 178 8.05 -11.05 -5.55
N TYR A 179 8.50 -10.37 -4.50
CA TYR A 179 8.71 -8.91 -4.49
C TYR A 179 10.17 -8.52 -4.79
N ARG A 180 11.08 -9.48 -4.92
CA ARG A 180 12.49 -9.26 -5.29
C ARG A 180 12.66 -9.11 -6.80
N ILE A 181 12.22 -7.98 -7.37
CA ILE A 181 12.28 -7.72 -8.82
C ILE A 181 13.57 -7.00 -9.20
N ASP A 182 14.43 -7.68 -9.97
CA ASP A 182 15.76 -7.18 -10.40
C ASP A 182 16.69 -6.77 -9.23
N SER A 183 16.38 -7.22 -8.01
CA SER A 183 17.10 -6.94 -6.78
C SER A 183 17.67 -8.21 -6.16
N HIS A 184 18.39 -8.07 -5.04
CA HIS A 184 18.93 -9.21 -4.30
C HIS A 184 18.52 -9.11 -2.84
N SER A 185 18.36 -10.26 -2.18
CA SER A 185 18.22 -10.33 -0.74
C SER A 185 18.82 -11.62 -0.22
N THR A 186 19.16 -11.63 1.05
CA THR A 186 19.53 -12.83 1.80
C THR A 186 18.69 -12.87 3.05
N TYR A 187 18.40 -14.07 3.55
CA TYR A 187 17.58 -14.21 4.74
C TYR A 187 18.12 -13.42 5.95
N SER A 188 19.45 -13.32 6.10
CA SER A 188 20.09 -12.51 7.15
C SER A 188 19.85 -10.99 7.06
N MET A 189 19.07 -10.52 6.08
CA MET A 189 18.55 -9.15 6.06
C MET A 189 17.22 -9.06 6.85
N TYR A 190 16.58 -10.19 7.12
CA TYR A 190 15.25 -10.35 7.69
C TYR A 190 15.25 -11.09 9.04
N ASP A 191 16.41 -11.28 9.66
CA ASP A 191 16.58 -11.99 10.93
C ASP A 191 16.41 -11.07 12.17
N ASP A 192 16.26 -9.76 11.97
CA ASP A 192 15.99 -8.77 13.03
C ASP A 192 15.17 -7.58 12.52
N PHE A 193 13.93 -7.44 13.01
CA PHE A 193 12.98 -6.37 12.66
C PHE A 193 13.59 -4.97 12.74
N GLU A 194 14.46 -4.73 13.73
CA GLU A 194 15.06 -3.41 13.96
C GLU A 194 15.95 -2.98 12.77
N GLU A 195 16.44 -3.94 11.97
CA GLU A 195 17.34 -3.72 10.83
C GLU A 195 16.73 -4.12 9.47
N MET A 196 15.57 -4.79 9.45
CA MET A 196 14.96 -5.34 8.24
C MET A 196 14.71 -4.28 7.15
N PRO A 197 15.25 -4.48 5.94
CA PRO A 197 14.87 -3.73 4.77
C PRO A 197 13.71 -4.45 4.08
N PHE A 198 12.51 -3.86 4.09
CA PHE A 198 11.40 -4.34 3.27
C PHE A 198 11.60 -3.91 1.81
N GLN A 199 11.16 -4.76 0.87
CA GLN A 199 11.09 -4.39 -0.55
C GLN A 199 10.07 -3.25 -0.73
N PRO A 200 10.29 -2.32 -1.66
CA PRO A 200 9.37 -1.20 -1.87
C PRO A 200 8.09 -1.64 -2.60
N ILE A 201 6.98 -0.93 -2.36
CA ILE A 201 5.65 -1.26 -2.92
C ILE A 201 5.61 -1.25 -4.46
N ASP A 202 6.52 -0.55 -5.14
CA ASP A 202 6.57 -0.59 -6.60
C ASP A 202 7.08 -1.93 -7.13
N ASN A 203 7.91 -2.67 -6.39
CA ASN A 203 8.25 -4.05 -6.75
C ASN A 203 7.04 -4.98 -6.62
N LEU A 204 6.24 -4.80 -5.57
CA LEU A 204 4.98 -5.50 -5.36
C LEU A 204 3.99 -5.26 -6.51
N GLY A 205 3.78 -3.98 -6.86
CA GLY A 205 2.98 -3.58 -8.00
C GLY A 205 3.48 -4.17 -9.32
N GLN A 206 4.80 -4.19 -9.51
CA GLN A 206 5.44 -4.75 -10.70
C GLN A 206 5.23 -6.26 -10.81
N TYR A 207 5.35 -7.00 -9.71
CA TYR A 207 5.07 -8.44 -9.67
C TYR A 207 3.64 -8.73 -10.12
N TRP A 208 2.64 -8.10 -9.50
CA TRP A 208 1.24 -8.29 -9.89
C TRP A 208 0.98 -7.84 -11.32
N TYR A 209 1.63 -6.77 -11.79
CA TYR A 209 1.47 -6.33 -13.17
C TYR A 209 1.98 -7.37 -14.17
N GLN A 210 3.15 -7.99 -13.90
CA GLN A 210 3.66 -9.08 -14.71
C GLN A 210 2.74 -10.30 -14.67
N SER A 211 2.25 -10.67 -13.48
CA SER A 211 1.26 -11.75 -13.32
C SER A 211 -0.03 -11.46 -14.10
N TYR A 212 -0.48 -10.21 -14.15
CA TYR A 212 -1.60 -9.78 -14.97
C TYR A 212 -1.30 -9.92 -16.46
N VAL A 213 -0.16 -9.42 -16.94
CA VAL A 213 0.22 -9.50 -18.37
C VAL A 213 0.24 -10.97 -18.83
N GLN A 214 0.70 -11.88 -17.98
CA GLN A 214 0.74 -13.31 -18.28
C GLN A 214 -0.63 -14.00 -18.21
N SER A 215 -1.42 -13.73 -17.17
CA SER A 215 -2.68 -14.45 -16.90
C SER A 215 -3.90 -13.82 -17.58
N GLY A 216 -3.84 -12.51 -17.82
CA GLY A 216 -4.96 -11.68 -18.20
C GLY A 216 -6.07 -11.58 -17.14
N ASN A 217 -5.82 -11.97 -15.89
CA ASN A 217 -6.83 -11.99 -14.82
C ASN A 217 -7.12 -10.57 -14.30
N PRO A 218 -8.38 -10.07 -14.40
CA PRO A 218 -8.70 -8.73 -13.94
C PRO A 218 -8.51 -8.55 -12.43
N GLN A 219 -8.69 -9.59 -11.61
CA GLN A 219 -8.45 -9.46 -10.17
C GLN A 219 -6.99 -9.13 -9.87
N VAL A 220 -6.06 -9.79 -10.56
CA VAL A 220 -4.61 -9.54 -10.41
C VAL A 220 -4.26 -8.11 -10.85
N LEU A 221 -4.89 -7.60 -11.90
CA LEU A 221 -4.73 -6.18 -12.29
C LEU A 221 -5.22 -5.24 -11.19
N GLY A 222 -6.29 -5.60 -10.47
CA GLY A 222 -6.79 -4.82 -9.35
C GLY A 222 -5.81 -4.72 -8.19
N PHE A 223 -5.05 -5.79 -7.88
CA PHE A 223 -3.98 -5.74 -6.87
C PHE A 223 -2.93 -4.68 -7.19
N VAL A 224 -2.56 -4.51 -8.47
CA VAL A 224 -1.64 -3.45 -8.92
C VAL A 224 -2.11 -2.07 -8.48
N PHE A 225 -3.42 -1.81 -8.48
CA PHE A 225 -3.93 -0.48 -8.13
C PHE A 225 -3.90 -0.15 -6.65
N HIS A 226 -3.58 -1.13 -5.79
CA HIS A 226 -3.24 -0.84 -4.39
C HIS A 226 -1.98 0.05 -4.28
N THR A 227 -1.11 0.06 -5.30
CA THR A 227 0.05 0.97 -5.38
C THR A 227 -0.29 2.46 -5.32
N THR A 228 -1.58 2.87 -5.34
CA THR A 228 -1.97 4.24 -5.02
C THR A 228 -1.57 4.68 -3.61
N ASP A 229 -1.14 3.75 -2.76
CA ASP A 229 -0.39 4.05 -1.53
C ASP A 229 0.84 4.92 -1.75
N LEU A 230 1.45 4.91 -2.93
CA LEU A 230 2.50 5.87 -3.27
C LEU A 230 2.01 7.33 -3.29
N LEU A 231 0.70 7.56 -3.34
CA LEU A 231 0.07 8.87 -3.20
C LEU A 231 -0.47 9.12 -1.78
N GLN A 232 -0.21 8.21 -0.86
CA GLN A 232 -0.37 8.37 0.57
C GLN A 232 0.97 8.99 1.09
N PRO A 233 0.97 10.20 1.70
CA PRO A 233 2.22 10.86 2.10
C PRO A 233 3.09 10.09 3.11
N HIS A 234 2.50 9.51 4.15
CA HIS A 234 3.20 8.69 5.15
C HIS A 234 3.92 7.49 4.53
N HIS A 235 3.41 6.93 3.44
CA HIS A 235 4.02 5.77 2.76
C HIS A 235 5.28 6.15 1.97
N THR A 236 5.40 7.42 1.58
CA THR A 236 6.59 7.95 0.87
C THR A 236 7.59 8.62 1.80
N TRP A 237 7.11 9.14 2.93
CA TRP A 237 7.93 9.62 4.05
C TRP A 237 8.33 8.50 5.02
N THR A 238 7.80 7.29 4.82
CA THR A 238 8.09 6.05 5.57
C THR A 238 7.88 6.19 7.07
N THR A 239 6.68 6.58 7.50
CA THR A 239 6.32 6.65 8.93
C THR A 239 4.98 5.94 9.13
N SER A 240 4.85 5.15 10.19
CA SER A 240 3.57 4.56 10.61
C SER A 240 2.80 5.42 11.62
N ASP A 241 3.41 6.52 12.07
CA ASP A 241 2.83 7.53 12.99
C ASP A 241 2.67 8.90 12.29
N LEU A 242 2.55 9.97 13.08
CA LEU A 242 2.45 11.36 12.65
C LEU A 242 1.14 11.62 11.90
N ASN A 243 0.02 11.40 12.58
CA ASN A 243 -1.33 11.56 12.03
C ASN A 243 -1.67 10.61 10.87
N HIS A 244 -0.92 9.50 10.69
CA HIS A 244 -1.13 8.53 9.62
C HIS A 244 -2.59 8.08 9.51
N ALA A 245 -3.09 7.38 10.53
CA ALA A 245 -4.48 6.94 10.63
C ALA A 245 -5.51 8.08 10.52
N SER A 246 -5.18 9.24 11.12
CA SER A 246 -6.05 10.42 11.17
C SER A 246 -6.21 11.06 9.78
N TRP A 247 -5.13 11.09 8.99
CA TRP A 247 -5.13 11.57 7.61
C TRP A 247 -5.97 10.67 6.70
N GLU A 248 -5.78 9.35 6.81
CA GLU A 248 -6.48 8.36 5.97
C GLU A 248 -7.98 8.35 6.25
N SER A 249 -8.34 8.41 7.53
CA SER A 249 -9.73 8.55 7.97
C SER A 249 -10.34 9.85 7.46
N TRP A 250 -9.59 10.95 7.51
CA TRP A 250 -10.06 12.23 6.98
C TRP A 250 -10.29 12.20 5.47
N VAL A 251 -9.37 11.60 4.71
CA VAL A 251 -9.55 11.45 3.25
C VAL A 251 -10.81 10.66 2.96
N LYS A 252 -11.03 9.55 3.65
CA LYS A 252 -12.24 8.73 3.51
C LYS A 252 -13.52 9.54 3.80
N ASP A 253 -13.54 10.26 4.93
CA ASP A 253 -14.72 10.98 5.40
C ASP A 253 -15.04 12.20 4.53
N TYR A 254 -14.03 12.87 3.99
CA TYR A 254 -14.16 14.11 3.21
C TYR A 254 -14.06 13.93 1.70
N TYR A 255 -13.89 12.69 1.21
CA TYR A 255 -13.68 12.40 -0.21
C TYR A 255 -14.72 13.08 -1.12
N ASP A 256 -16.01 12.89 -0.81
CA ASP A 256 -17.11 13.50 -1.57
C ASP A 256 -17.33 14.96 -1.22
N GLN A 257 -17.30 15.28 0.08
CA GLN A 257 -17.59 16.61 0.58
C GLN A 257 -16.63 17.65 -0.01
N GLU A 258 -15.36 17.29 -0.14
CA GLU A 258 -14.31 18.16 -0.67
C GLU A 258 -14.06 17.94 -2.16
N SER A 259 -14.85 17.06 -2.80
CA SER A 259 -14.74 16.73 -4.23
C SER A 259 -13.32 16.33 -4.61
N LEU A 260 -12.71 15.44 -3.81
CA LEU A 260 -11.32 15.01 -4.01
C LEU A 260 -11.13 14.26 -5.34
N ASN A 261 -12.20 13.74 -5.93
CA ASN A 261 -12.23 13.12 -7.25
C ASN A 261 -12.65 14.04 -8.40
N ASP A 262 -12.50 15.37 -8.26
CA ASP A 262 -12.81 16.31 -9.35
C ASP A 262 -12.05 15.97 -10.64
N PHE A 263 -12.76 15.59 -11.70
CA PHE A 263 -12.17 15.20 -12.97
C PHE A 263 -11.43 16.34 -13.70
N THR A 264 -11.67 17.59 -13.33
CA THR A 264 -10.84 18.71 -13.78
C THR A 264 -9.43 18.61 -13.20
N LEU A 265 -9.32 18.26 -11.91
CA LEU A 265 -8.04 18.05 -11.25
C LEU A 265 -7.38 16.75 -11.73
N VAL A 266 -8.15 15.66 -11.93
CA VAL A 266 -7.63 14.41 -12.51
C VAL A 266 -7.04 14.68 -13.88
N LYS A 267 -7.74 15.44 -14.74
CA LYS A 267 -7.24 15.80 -16.07
C LYS A 267 -5.96 16.63 -16.02
N GLN A 268 -5.79 17.49 -15.02
CA GLN A 268 -4.54 18.22 -14.80
C GLN A 268 -3.43 17.25 -14.38
N ALA A 269 -3.70 16.38 -13.42
CA ALA A 269 -2.79 15.36 -12.91
C ALA A 269 -2.36 14.34 -13.98
N MET A 270 -3.21 14.04 -14.98
CA MET A 270 -2.81 13.20 -16.12
C MET A 270 -1.52 13.69 -16.81
N ASN A 271 -1.25 15.00 -16.79
CA ASN A 271 -0.07 15.60 -17.44
C ASN A 271 1.19 15.63 -16.57
N SER A 272 1.10 15.29 -15.27
CA SER A 272 2.27 15.20 -14.40
C SER A 272 2.99 13.85 -14.48
N PHE A 273 2.35 12.86 -15.09
CA PHE A 273 2.91 11.54 -15.34
C PHE A 273 3.34 11.36 -16.80
N SER A 274 4.47 10.68 -16.98
CA SER A 274 4.86 10.11 -18.28
C SER A 274 4.20 8.75 -18.45
N ALA A 275 3.47 8.56 -19.55
CA ALA A 275 2.87 7.26 -19.87
C ALA A 275 3.96 6.18 -20.01
N VAL A 276 3.65 4.96 -19.57
CA VAL A 276 4.52 3.80 -19.76
C VAL A 276 4.59 3.46 -21.25
N ASP A 277 5.80 3.21 -21.78
CA ASP A 277 5.99 2.81 -23.18
C ASP A 277 5.28 1.48 -23.42
N THR A 278 4.47 1.40 -24.49
CA THR A 278 3.67 0.21 -24.82
C THR A 278 4.50 -1.05 -25.11
N ASN A 279 5.82 -0.92 -25.30
CA ASN A 279 6.75 -2.04 -25.48
C ASN A 279 7.49 -2.40 -24.17
N SER A 280 7.25 -1.65 -23.09
CA SER A 280 7.77 -1.94 -21.76
C SER A 280 6.72 -2.71 -20.96
N ALA A 281 7.16 -3.64 -20.12
CA ALA A 281 6.31 -4.23 -19.08
C ALA A 281 6.65 -3.68 -17.68
N ASP A 282 7.64 -2.79 -17.59
CA ASP A 282 8.07 -2.17 -16.33
C ASP A 282 7.24 -0.91 -16.06
N ILE A 283 6.39 -0.99 -15.04
CA ILE A 283 5.52 0.08 -14.57
C ILE A 283 6.15 0.87 -13.41
N ARG A 284 7.26 0.39 -12.81
CA ARG A 284 7.91 1.05 -11.66
C ARG A 284 8.23 2.52 -11.93
N PRO A 285 8.74 2.93 -13.12
CA PRO A 285 8.99 4.35 -13.39
C PRO A 285 7.75 5.26 -13.28
N LEU A 286 6.55 4.75 -13.57
CA LEU A 286 5.30 5.50 -13.35
C LEU A 286 4.97 5.57 -11.86
N LEU A 287 5.11 4.46 -11.14
CA LEU A 287 4.88 4.37 -9.71
C LEU A 287 5.81 5.32 -8.93
N THR A 288 7.11 5.32 -9.26
CA THR A 288 8.10 6.23 -8.68
C THR A 288 7.76 7.70 -8.92
N GLN A 289 7.18 8.08 -10.06
CA GLN A 289 6.69 9.45 -10.29
C GLN A 289 5.56 9.82 -9.32
N GLY A 290 4.67 8.87 -9.03
CA GLY A 290 3.59 9.04 -8.04
C GLY A 290 4.17 9.24 -6.64
N GLY A 291 5.10 8.37 -6.25
CA GLY A 291 5.80 8.47 -4.97
C GLY A 291 6.53 9.81 -4.81
N ALA A 292 7.28 10.23 -5.83
CA ALA A 292 8.02 11.50 -5.82
C ALA A 292 7.08 12.71 -5.71
N PHE A 293 5.92 12.64 -6.38
CA PHE A 293 4.89 13.68 -6.26
C PHE A 293 4.38 13.77 -4.81
N SER A 294 3.93 12.63 -4.24
CA SER A 294 3.42 12.56 -2.87
C SER A 294 4.45 13.05 -1.85
N TYR A 295 5.71 12.62 -1.97
CA TYR A 295 6.79 13.07 -1.12
C TYR A 295 6.95 14.60 -1.17
N SER A 296 6.92 15.18 -2.38
CA SER A 296 7.13 16.62 -2.58
C SER A 296 5.96 17.50 -2.13
N GLN A 297 4.72 16.98 -2.11
CA GLN A 297 3.51 17.77 -1.84
C GLN A 297 2.83 17.43 -0.50
N GLY A 298 3.04 16.22 0.02
CA GLY A 298 2.25 15.63 1.10
C GLY A 298 2.78 15.85 2.51
N GLY A 299 4.02 16.33 2.68
CA GLY A 299 4.67 16.37 4.00
C GLY A 299 3.93 17.15 5.09
N ILE A 300 3.05 18.09 4.74
CA ILE A 300 2.30 18.89 5.72
C ILE A 300 1.32 18.05 6.56
N VAL A 301 0.72 16.99 5.98
CA VAL A 301 -0.30 16.19 6.68
C VAL A 301 0.29 15.27 7.74
N LEU A 302 1.61 15.09 7.76
CA LEU A 302 2.29 14.40 8.85
C LEU A 302 2.17 15.18 10.17
N ASN A 303 2.07 16.51 10.12
CA ASN A 303 2.08 17.33 11.33
C ASN A 303 0.83 18.21 11.49
N SER A 304 -0.05 18.26 10.49
CA SER A 304 -1.25 19.10 10.51
C SER A 304 -2.54 18.27 10.48
N GLU A 305 -3.41 18.50 11.46
CA GLU A 305 -4.81 18.07 11.43
C GLU A 305 -5.76 19.18 10.96
N ASP A 306 -5.22 20.35 10.58
CA ASP A 306 -6.05 21.46 10.10
C ASP A 306 -6.77 21.06 8.81
N HIS A 307 -8.09 21.32 8.79
CA HIS A 307 -8.93 20.93 7.66
C HIS A 307 -8.50 21.60 6.36
N TYR A 308 -8.05 22.85 6.37
CA TYR A 308 -7.63 23.55 5.15
C TYR A 308 -6.33 22.97 4.58
N ASP A 309 -5.35 22.67 5.42
CA ASP A 309 -4.12 21.98 5.00
C ASP A 309 -4.41 20.61 4.38
N ARG A 310 -5.33 19.86 5.01
CA ARG A 310 -5.78 18.57 4.52
C ARG A 310 -6.54 18.65 3.20
N VAL A 311 -7.42 19.64 3.02
CA VAL A 311 -8.10 19.91 1.74
C VAL A 311 -7.09 20.22 0.63
N ASN A 312 -6.13 21.09 0.90
CA ASN A 312 -5.12 21.46 -0.09
C ASN A 312 -4.26 20.27 -0.51
N THR A 313 -3.91 19.39 0.43
CA THR A 313 -3.13 18.19 0.15
C THR A 313 -3.98 17.14 -0.56
N GLY A 314 -5.20 16.90 -0.09
CA GLY A 314 -6.13 15.91 -0.65
C GLY A 314 -6.50 16.20 -2.11
N LYS A 315 -6.71 17.49 -2.44
CA LYS A 315 -6.96 17.95 -3.82
C LYS A 315 -5.75 17.84 -4.74
N GLN A 316 -4.60 17.48 -4.21
CA GLN A 316 -3.42 17.15 -5.01
C GLN A 316 -3.28 15.64 -5.12
N VAL A 317 -3.17 14.92 -4.00
CA VAL A 317 -2.79 13.52 -4.01
C VAL A 317 -3.88 12.57 -4.55
N ILE A 318 -5.17 12.83 -4.28
CA ILE A 318 -6.26 11.96 -4.77
C ILE A 318 -6.43 12.05 -6.28
N PRO A 319 -6.48 13.24 -6.91
CA PRO A 319 -6.48 13.32 -8.37
C PRO A 319 -5.26 12.68 -9.03
N HIS A 320 -4.08 12.76 -8.40
CA HIS A 320 -2.87 12.10 -8.90
C HIS A 320 -2.93 10.58 -8.75
N ALA A 321 -3.53 10.05 -7.68
CA ALA A 321 -3.77 8.62 -7.52
C ALA A 321 -4.71 8.09 -8.61
N ILE A 322 -5.82 8.80 -8.86
CA ILE A 322 -6.75 8.46 -9.95
C ILE A 322 -6.03 8.51 -11.30
N ALA A 323 -5.24 9.56 -11.57
CA ALA A 323 -4.49 9.69 -12.81
C ALA A 323 -3.47 8.56 -13.00
N MET A 324 -2.78 8.14 -11.93
CA MET A 324 -1.84 7.01 -11.97
C MET A 324 -2.56 5.71 -12.36
N VAL A 325 -3.73 5.44 -11.78
CA VAL A 325 -4.56 4.27 -12.17
C VAL A 325 -5.02 4.37 -13.62
N VAL A 326 -5.41 5.55 -14.11
CA VAL A 326 -5.78 5.75 -15.54
C VAL A 326 -4.58 5.43 -16.45
N HIS A 327 -3.37 5.85 -16.09
CA HIS A 327 -2.15 5.52 -16.86
C HIS A 327 -1.87 4.02 -16.87
N LEU A 328 -1.97 3.35 -15.73
CA LEU A 328 -1.81 1.91 -15.62
C LEU A 328 -2.87 1.15 -16.41
N LEU A 329 -4.14 1.58 -16.36
CA LEU A 329 -5.24 1.00 -17.14
C LEU A 329 -5.01 1.21 -18.64
N ASN A 330 -4.62 2.40 -19.08
CA ASN A 330 -4.28 2.65 -20.49
C ASN A 330 -3.21 1.67 -20.96
N HIS A 331 -2.12 1.55 -20.20
CA HIS A 331 -1.02 0.68 -20.54
C HIS A 331 -1.42 -0.80 -20.53
N ALA A 332 -2.13 -1.26 -19.49
CA ALA A 332 -2.67 -2.62 -19.39
C ALA A 332 -3.53 -3.01 -20.60
N MET A 333 -4.30 -2.07 -21.15
CA MET A 333 -5.11 -2.30 -22.34
C MET A 333 -4.31 -2.23 -23.64
N ASP A 334 -3.11 -1.65 -23.65
CA ASP A 334 -2.25 -1.58 -24.83
C ASP A 334 -1.35 -2.81 -24.97
N VAL A 335 -0.91 -3.41 -23.87
CA VAL A 335 -0.07 -4.62 -23.86
C VAL A 335 -0.85 -5.93 -24.02
N ARG A 336 -2.18 -5.84 -24.23
CA ARG A 336 -3.10 -6.98 -24.41
C ARG A 336 -3.86 -6.89 -25.73
#